data_AF-A0A7D9JR06-F1
#
_entry.id   AF-A0A7D9JR06-F1
#
_cell.length_a   1.000
_cell.length_b   1.000
_cell.length_c   1.000
_cell.angle_alpha   90.00
_cell.angle_beta   90.00
_cell.angle_gamma   90.00
#
_symmetry.space_group_name_H-M   'P 1'
#
loop_
_entity.id
_entity.type
_entity.pdbx_description
1 polymer ?
#
loop_
_entity_poly.entity_id
_entity_poly.type
_entity_poly.pdbx_seq_one_letter_code
_entity_poly.pdbx_strand_id
1 'polypeptide(L)'
;MRFFHGDSPARELECGQQKGGNYYCSGCGAYAQQVYELDYRFRCRWMSLSDRQQLMLNGPYGRKNYLAKAYKPLQKLKKQELIAELNSRGIFEGETKSELEKLLQDEMHGVQRVPALLYNTPTTSLESINCENYEILSIKPLHDIGKHIGNVLTELPAHLPAEEAKDVEEVIKLSMEGKDTKRTFDYRRAIVILAQHPAKISSHRIRQLLTSLVEIQRLAYSSENERTPK
;
A
#
# COMPACT_ATOMS: atom_id res chain seq x y z
N MET A 1 7.51 -20.01 -13.59
CA MET A 1 6.20 -20.11 -12.92
C MET A 1 5.82 -18.71 -12.43
N ARG A 2 4.89 -18.02 -13.10
CA ARG A 2 4.39 -16.69 -12.67
C ARG A 2 3.27 -16.92 -11.66
N PHE A 3 3.53 -16.64 -10.38
CA PHE A 3 2.67 -17.07 -9.28
C PHE A 3 1.46 -16.16 -8.98
N PHE A 4 1.34 -14.97 -9.57
CA PHE A 4 0.31 -14.02 -9.14
C PHE A 4 -0.42 -13.39 -10.34
N HIS A 5 -1.62 -13.89 -10.61
CA HIS A 5 -2.65 -13.19 -11.38
C HIS A 5 -3.27 -12.13 -10.47
N GLY A 6 -3.04 -10.84 -10.77
CA GLY A 6 -3.98 -9.71 -10.58
C GLY A 6 -4.49 -9.34 -9.18
N ASP A 7 -4.62 -10.28 -8.26
CA ASP A 7 -4.96 -10.12 -6.86
C ASP A 7 -4.10 -11.12 -6.08
N SER A 8 -2.96 -10.63 -5.59
CA SER A 8 -2.28 -11.22 -4.44
C SER A 8 -3.29 -11.56 -3.34
N PRO A 9 -3.01 -12.43 -2.35
CA PRO A 9 -3.75 -12.37 -1.11
C PRO A 9 -3.88 -10.89 -0.73
N ALA A 10 -5.10 -10.44 -0.45
CA ALA A 10 -5.39 -9.04 -0.14
C ALA A 10 -4.26 -8.53 0.78
N ARG A 11 -3.59 -7.44 0.40
CA ARG A 11 -2.35 -6.97 1.05
C ARG A 11 -2.49 -6.92 2.57
N GLU A 12 -3.70 -6.61 3.01
CA GLU A 12 -4.16 -6.65 4.39
C GLU A 12 -4.00 -8.03 5.03
N LEU A 13 -4.42 -9.10 4.35
CA LEU A 13 -4.26 -10.46 4.83
C LEU A 13 -2.80 -10.87 4.99
N GLU A 14 -1.96 -10.44 4.05
CA GLU A 14 -0.56 -10.80 3.96
C GLU A 14 0.28 -10.11 5.05
N CYS A 15 0.08 -8.80 5.24
CA CYS A 15 0.73 -8.02 6.32
C CYS A 15 0.05 -8.18 7.68
N GLY A 16 -1.08 -8.89 7.76
CA GLY A 16 -1.83 -9.09 8.99
C GLY A 16 -2.68 -7.89 9.46
N GLN A 17 -2.99 -6.97 8.54
CA GLN A 17 -3.91 -5.85 8.75
C GLN A 17 -5.38 -6.31 8.74
N GLN A 18 -6.23 -5.57 9.43
CA GLN A 18 -7.67 -5.66 9.29
C GLN A 18 -8.14 -5.33 7.87
N LYS A 19 -9.27 -5.91 7.48
CA LYS A 19 -9.97 -5.57 6.24
C LYS A 19 -11.03 -4.52 6.55
N GLY A 20 -10.89 -3.32 5.97
CA GLY A 20 -11.80 -2.18 6.22
C GLY A 20 -11.64 -1.56 7.61
N GLY A 21 -12.70 -0.93 8.12
CA GLY A 21 -12.67 -0.23 9.41
C GLY A 21 -11.89 1.09 9.36
N ASN A 22 -11.55 1.61 10.53
CA ASN A 22 -10.93 2.94 10.62
C ASN A 22 -9.42 2.95 10.33
N TYR A 23 -8.72 1.82 10.38
CA TYR A 23 -7.29 1.72 10.04
C TYR A 23 -7.12 0.77 8.85
N TYR A 24 -7.50 1.22 7.66
CA TYR A 24 -7.52 0.40 6.45
C TYR A 24 -6.17 0.39 5.72
N CYS A 25 -5.29 1.37 5.97
CA CYS A 25 -4.02 1.47 5.27
C CYS A 25 -3.01 0.44 5.81
N SER A 26 -2.59 -0.50 4.96
CA SER A 26 -1.55 -1.50 5.27
C SER A 26 -0.13 -0.91 5.32
N GLY A 27 0.05 0.37 4.98
CA GLY A 27 1.36 1.01 5.00
C GLY A 27 1.67 1.74 6.29
N CYS A 28 0.80 2.68 6.67
CA CYS A 28 1.11 3.67 7.70
C CYS A 28 0.11 3.72 8.86
N GLY A 29 -0.91 2.85 8.88
CA GLY A 29 -1.87 2.82 9.98
C GLY A 29 -2.68 4.11 10.15
N ALA A 30 -2.83 4.92 9.09
CA ALA A 30 -3.60 6.15 9.14
C ALA A 30 -5.08 5.89 9.46
N TYR A 31 -5.65 6.73 10.33
CA TYR A 31 -7.06 6.71 10.69
C TYR A 31 -7.92 7.29 9.57
N ALA A 32 -9.04 6.63 9.26
CA ALA A 32 -9.84 6.89 8.08
C ALA A 32 -10.44 8.30 8.04
N GLN A 33 -10.81 8.85 9.20
CA GLN A 33 -11.42 10.18 9.29
C GLN A 33 -10.39 11.31 9.13
N GLN A 34 -9.12 11.06 9.47
CA GLN A 34 -8.03 12.04 9.37
C GLN A 34 -7.24 11.88 8.07
N VAL A 35 -7.66 10.97 7.20
CA VAL A 35 -6.93 10.67 5.98
C VAL A 35 -6.91 11.89 5.04
N TYR A 36 -7.82 12.84 5.10
CA TYR A 36 -7.73 14.04 4.25
C TYR A 36 -6.76 15.10 4.77
N GLU A 37 -6.26 14.94 6.00
CA GLU A 37 -5.29 15.84 6.63
C GLU A 37 -3.88 15.44 6.21
N LEU A 38 -3.26 16.23 5.33
CA LEU A 38 -1.92 15.96 4.80
C LEU A 38 -0.87 15.91 5.92
N ASP A 39 -0.91 16.85 6.86
CA ASP A 39 0.03 16.91 7.99
C ASP A 39 -0.02 15.64 8.86
N TYR A 40 -1.23 15.12 9.09
CA TYR A 40 -1.41 13.86 9.79
C TYR A 40 -0.79 12.70 9.01
N ARG A 41 -1.12 12.56 7.71
CA ARG A 41 -0.57 11.49 6.86
C ARG A 41 0.96 11.51 6.79
N PHE A 42 1.57 12.69 6.70
CA PHE A 42 3.03 12.81 6.64
C PHE A 42 3.71 12.43 7.96
N ARG A 43 2.99 12.50 9.09
CA ARG A 43 3.48 12.04 10.40
C ARG A 43 3.24 10.55 10.63
N CYS A 44 2.33 9.91 9.89
CA CYS A 44 2.09 8.48 9.99
C CYS A 44 3.34 7.70 9.53
N ARG A 45 4.00 7.03 10.48
CA ARG A 45 5.19 6.23 10.19
C ARG A 45 4.81 4.99 9.38
N TRP A 46 5.65 4.66 8.38
CA TRP A 46 5.58 3.40 7.68
C TRP A 46 5.86 2.22 8.64
N MET A 47 5.05 1.15 8.54
CA MET A 47 5.22 -0.06 9.33
C MET A 47 5.72 -1.22 8.48
N SER A 48 6.94 -1.69 8.76
CA SER A 48 7.48 -2.90 8.16
C SER A 48 6.78 -4.16 8.67
N LEU A 49 7.04 -5.30 8.02
CA LEU A 49 6.55 -6.60 8.50
C LEU A 49 7.16 -6.97 9.86
N SER A 50 8.38 -6.54 10.14
CA SER A 50 9.03 -6.76 11.44
C SER A 50 8.36 -5.91 12.52
N ASP A 51 8.09 -4.64 12.24
CA ASP A 51 7.37 -3.75 13.16
C ASP A 51 6.00 -4.35 13.52
N ARG A 52 5.29 -4.87 12.52
CA ARG A 52 3.98 -5.54 12.70
C ARG A 52 4.06 -6.79 13.56
N GLN A 53 5.08 -7.62 13.33
CA GLN A 53 5.35 -8.81 14.15
C GLN A 53 5.62 -8.42 15.60
N GLN A 54 6.52 -7.47 15.83
CA GLN A 54 6.87 -6.99 17.17
C GLN A 54 5.66 -6.38 17.87
N LEU A 55 4.91 -5.51 17.20
CA LEU A 55 3.70 -4.89 17.75
C LEU A 55 2.72 -5.95 18.26
N MET A 56 2.58 -7.07 17.56
CA MET A 56 1.71 -8.16 17.98
C MET A 56 2.28 -9.01 19.13
N LEU A 57 3.61 -9.21 19.17
CA LEU A 57 4.27 -10.05 20.17
C LEU A 57 4.69 -9.31 21.45
N ASN A 58 4.70 -7.99 21.44
CA ASN A 58 5.11 -7.17 22.58
C ASN A 58 4.20 -7.35 23.80
N GLY A 59 2.93 -7.68 23.58
CA GLY A 59 2.00 -7.94 24.67
C GLY A 59 1.87 -9.42 25.06
N PRO A 60 1.55 -9.68 26.34
CA PRO A 60 1.51 -11.03 26.90
C PRO A 60 0.43 -11.90 26.24
N TYR A 61 -0.73 -11.35 25.92
CA TYR A 61 -1.84 -12.10 25.33
C TYR A 61 -1.68 -12.22 23.82
N GLY A 62 -1.16 -11.20 23.15
CA GLY A 62 -0.78 -11.28 21.74
C GLY A 62 0.15 -12.47 21.49
N ARG A 63 1.27 -12.54 22.23
CA ARG A 63 2.23 -13.65 22.15
C ARG A 63 1.63 -15.00 22.53
N LYS A 64 0.97 -15.08 23.70
CA LYS A 64 0.40 -16.34 24.21
C LYS A 64 -0.61 -16.94 23.22
N ASN A 65 -1.55 -16.12 22.74
CA ASN A 65 -2.62 -16.60 21.88
C ASN A 65 -2.11 -16.90 20.46
N TYR A 66 -1.05 -16.22 19.98
CA TYR A 66 -0.38 -16.60 18.73
C TYR A 66 0.29 -17.97 18.80
N LEU A 67 1.00 -18.25 19.89
CA LEU A 67 1.62 -19.57 20.10
C LEU A 67 0.57 -20.68 20.19
N ALA A 68 -0.64 -20.35 20.65
CA ALA A 68 -1.81 -21.23 20.62
C ALA A 68 -2.51 -21.29 19.24
N LYS A 69 -1.93 -20.69 18.19
CA LYS A 69 -2.45 -20.63 16.80
C LYS A 69 -3.82 -19.97 16.68
N ALA A 70 -4.14 -18.99 17.53
CA ALA A 70 -5.33 -18.19 17.34
C ALA A 70 -5.17 -17.26 16.12
N TYR A 71 -6.18 -17.21 15.25
CA TYR A 71 -6.15 -16.38 14.03
C TYR A 71 -6.22 -14.87 14.29
N LYS A 72 -6.91 -14.46 15.37
CA LYS A 72 -6.99 -13.08 15.87
C LYS A 72 -6.72 -13.03 17.38
N PRO A 73 -5.45 -13.03 17.79
CA PRO A 73 -5.01 -13.22 19.19
C PRO A 73 -5.48 -12.19 20.19
N LEU A 74 -5.81 -10.98 19.74
CA LEU A 74 -6.32 -9.92 20.61
C LEU A 74 -7.85 -9.80 20.56
N GLN A 75 -8.54 -10.68 19.83
CA GLN A 75 -9.99 -10.63 19.73
C GLN A 75 -10.64 -11.31 20.94
N LYS A 76 -11.73 -10.71 21.47
CA LYS A 76 -12.54 -11.26 22.57
C LYS A 76 -11.78 -11.46 23.89
N LEU A 77 -10.74 -10.67 24.14
CA LEU A 77 -10.08 -10.64 25.44
C LEU A 77 -11.08 -10.23 26.55
N LYS A 78 -10.90 -10.80 27.74
CA LYS A 78 -11.62 -10.38 28.95
C LYS A 78 -11.04 -9.05 29.43
N LYS A 79 -11.81 -8.31 30.24
CA LYS A 79 -11.41 -7.01 30.78
C LYS A 79 -10.02 -7.04 31.46
N GLN A 80 -9.76 -8.05 32.29
CA GLN A 80 -8.45 -8.19 32.96
C GLN A 80 -7.30 -8.48 31.98
N GLU A 81 -7.57 -9.22 30.91
CA GLU A 81 -6.59 -9.55 29.88
C GLU A 81 -6.27 -8.32 29.03
N LEU A 82 -7.28 -7.49 28.73
CA LEU A 82 -7.10 -6.19 28.07
C LEU A 82 -6.24 -5.24 28.90
N ILE A 83 -6.51 -5.13 30.21
CA ILE A 83 -5.71 -4.30 31.12
C ILE A 83 -4.25 -4.75 31.11
N ALA A 84 -4.00 -6.05 31.24
CA ALA A 84 -2.64 -6.57 31.23
C ALA A 84 -1.92 -6.38 29.88
N GLU A 85 -2.64 -6.52 28.76
CA GLU A 85 -2.13 -6.26 27.42
C GLU A 85 -1.78 -4.78 27.23
N LEU A 86 -2.68 -3.86 27.61
CA LEU A 86 -2.46 -2.41 27.52
C LEU A 86 -1.34 -1.92 28.45
N ASN A 87 -1.32 -2.39 29.70
CA ASN A 87 -0.27 -2.05 30.67
C ASN A 87 1.11 -2.46 30.17
N SER A 88 1.23 -3.62 29.50
CA SER A 88 2.51 -4.06 28.91
C SER A 88 3.01 -3.15 27.78
N ARG A 89 2.10 -2.36 27.20
CA ARG A 89 2.35 -1.37 26.16
C ARG A 89 2.45 0.06 26.72
N GLY A 90 2.41 0.22 28.05
CA GLY A 90 2.49 1.51 28.73
C GLY A 90 1.18 2.32 28.73
N ILE A 91 0.05 1.70 28.41
CA ILE A 91 -1.28 2.34 28.42
C ILE A 91 -2.00 1.92 29.69
N PHE A 92 -2.24 2.86 30.60
CA PHE A 92 -2.87 2.63 31.91
C PHE A 92 -4.26 3.29 32.03
N GLU A 93 -4.85 3.65 30.89
CA GLU A 93 -6.13 4.33 30.79
C GLU A 93 -7.29 3.35 30.52
N GLY A 94 -8.53 3.82 30.71
CA GLY A 94 -9.75 3.09 30.42
C GLY A 94 -10.29 2.29 31.61
N GLU A 95 -11.58 2.45 31.87
CA GLU A 95 -12.27 1.78 32.98
C GLU A 95 -13.23 0.71 32.48
N THR A 96 -13.92 0.96 31.38
CA THR A 96 -14.89 0.02 30.83
C THR A 96 -14.21 -0.92 29.83
N LYS A 97 -14.80 -2.12 29.63
CA LYS A 97 -14.27 -3.06 28.62
C LYS A 97 -14.25 -2.44 27.22
N SER A 98 -15.27 -1.64 26.89
CA SER A 98 -15.40 -0.97 25.59
C SER A 98 -14.28 0.05 25.36
N GLU A 99 -13.97 0.86 26.39
CA GLU A 99 -12.84 1.81 26.33
C GLU A 99 -11.51 1.10 26.12
N LEU A 100 -11.26 0.04 26.88
CA LEU A 100 -10.02 -0.75 26.77
C LEU A 100 -9.89 -1.40 25.39
N GLU A 101 -10.98 -1.93 24.82
CA GLU A 101 -10.98 -2.47 23.45
C GLU A 101 -10.65 -1.37 22.42
N LYS A 102 -11.18 -0.16 22.61
CA LYS A 102 -10.90 0.98 21.73
C LYS A 102 -9.44 1.45 21.84
N LEU A 103 -8.92 1.61 23.05
CA LEU A 103 -7.51 1.97 23.28
C LEU A 103 -6.57 0.95 22.62
N LEU A 104 -6.87 -0.34 22.78
CA LEU A 104 -6.08 -1.39 22.13
C LEU A 104 -6.21 -1.33 20.61
N GLN A 105 -7.41 -1.07 20.08
CA GLN A 105 -7.60 -0.94 18.63
C GLN A 105 -6.80 0.23 18.05
N ASP A 106 -6.75 1.35 18.77
CA ASP A 106 -6.01 2.55 18.38
C ASP A 106 -4.51 2.30 18.40
N GLU A 107 -3.99 1.69 19.48
CA GLU A 107 -2.58 1.29 19.60
C GLU A 107 -2.13 0.30 18.52
N MET A 108 -3.01 -0.64 18.16
CA MET A 108 -2.68 -1.65 17.16
C MET A 108 -2.72 -1.12 15.72
N HIS A 109 -3.24 0.09 15.47
CA HIS A 109 -3.36 0.70 14.14
C HIS A 109 -3.89 -0.26 13.05
N GLY A 110 -4.84 -1.10 13.43
CA GLY A 110 -5.46 -2.12 12.58
C GLY A 110 -4.65 -3.40 12.34
N VAL A 111 -3.47 -3.58 12.94
CA VAL A 111 -2.75 -4.86 12.96
C VAL A 111 -3.54 -5.87 13.79
N GLN A 112 -4.03 -6.93 13.15
CA GLN A 112 -4.81 -7.99 13.81
C GLN A 112 -4.00 -9.28 13.98
N ARG A 113 -2.92 -9.41 13.23
CA ARG A 113 -2.06 -10.59 13.27
C ARG A 113 -0.63 -10.35 12.83
N VAL A 114 0.24 -11.31 13.15
CA VAL A 114 1.57 -11.38 12.53
C VAL A 114 1.42 -11.59 11.00
N PRO A 115 2.42 -11.18 10.20
CA PRO A 115 2.45 -11.47 8.77
C PRO A 115 2.16 -12.93 8.45
N ALA A 116 1.42 -13.19 7.37
CA ALA A 116 0.91 -14.54 7.04
C ALA A 116 2.03 -15.59 6.91
N LEU A 117 3.17 -15.17 6.37
CA LEU A 117 4.38 -15.99 6.23
C LEU A 117 4.98 -16.45 7.58
N LEU A 118 4.68 -15.74 8.68
CA LEU A 118 5.11 -16.08 10.04
C LEU A 118 4.04 -16.83 10.84
N TYR A 119 2.87 -17.14 10.27
CA TYR A 119 1.74 -17.70 11.02
C TYR A 119 2.10 -18.98 11.81
N ASN A 120 2.86 -19.89 11.20
CA ASN A 120 3.27 -21.14 11.84
C ASN A 120 4.46 -20.98 12.80
N THR A 121 5.22 -19.90 12.65
CA THR A 121 6.45 -19.62 13.38
C THR A 121 6.47 -18.13 13.78
N PRO A 122 5.54 -17.69 14.65
CA PRO A 122 5.26 -16.27 14.85
C PRO A 122 6.44 -15.51 15.46
N THR A 123 7.34 -16.21 16.15
CA THR A 123 8.54 -15.63 16.80
C THR A 123 9.79 -15.68 15.92
N THR A 124 9.73 -16.32 14.76
CA THR A 124 10.85 -16.42 13.82
C THR A 124 11.09 -15.07 13.15
N SER A 125 12.34 -14.63 13.06
CA SER A 125 12.66 -13.36 12.41
C SER A 125 12.49 -13.46 10.89
N LEU A 126 12.16 -12.35 10.24
CA LEU A 126 12.09 -12.29 8.78
C LEU A 126 13.43 -12.62 8.11
N GLU A 127 14.55 -12.22 8.73
CA GLU A 127 15.89 -12.53 8.26
C GLU A 127 16.15 -14.04 8.20
N SER A 128 15.71 -14.81 9.21
CA SER A 128 15.95 -16.25 9.25
C SER A 128 15.22 -17.05 8.16
N ILE A 129 14.28 -16.40 7.46
CA ILE A 129 13.57 -16.96 6.30
C ILE A 129 13.88 -16.18 5.01
N ASN A 130 14.94 -15.37 4.98
CA ASN A 130 15.39 -14.54 3.86
C ASN A 130 14.31 -13.58 3.33
N CYS A 131 13.56 -12.96 4.24
CA CYS A 131 12.48 -12.01 3.95
C CYS A 131 12.65 -10.69 4.71
N GLU A 132 13.85 -10.37 5.19
CA GLU A 132 14.16 -9.13 5.91
C GLU A 132 13.89 -7.87 5.08
N ASN A 133 14.08 -7.97 3.76
CA ASN A 133 13.82 -6.90 2.80
C ASN A 133 12.43 -7.04 2.12
N TYR A 134 11.59 -7.97 2.57
CA TYR A 134 10.29 -8.18 1.97
C TYR A 134 9.31 -7.06 2.36
N GLU A 135 8.81 -6.34 1.35
CA GLU A 135 7.92 -5.21 1.53
C GLU A 135 6.55 -5.47 0.91
N ILE A 136 5.50 -5.13 1.64
CA ILE A 136 4.13 -5.14 1.13
C ILE A 136 3.75 -3.72 0.72
N LEU A 137 3.70 -3.50 -0.59
CA LEU A 137 3.38 -2.19 -1.16
C LEU A 137 1.96 -1.76 -0.78
N SER A 138 1.84 -0.61 -0.10
CA SER A 138 0.56 0.01 0.26
C SER A 138 -0.19 0.55 -0.95
N ILE A 139 0.51 0.74 -2.06
CA ILE A 139 -0.04 1.13 -3.37
C ILE A 139 -0.03 -0.07 -4.32
N LYS A 140 -0.96 -0.08 -5.27
CA LYS A 140 -0.90 -0.95 -6.46
C LYS A 140 -0.41 -0.03 -7.59
N PRO A 141 0.91 0.09 -7.84
CA PRO A 141 1.51 1.09 -8.71
C PRO A 141 0.76 1.33 -10.02
N LEU A 142 0.43 0.26 -10.74
CA LEU A 142 -0.36 0.36 -11.96
C LEU A 142 -1.81 0.75 -11.68
N HIS A 143 -2.52 0.04 -10.80
CA HIS A 143 -3.95 0.28 -10.60
C HIS A 143 -4.27 1.70 -10.12
N ASP A 144 -3.44 2.25 -9.23
CA ASP A 144 -3.71 3.55 -8.62
C ASP A 144 -3.49 4.70 -9.61
N ILE A 145 -2.46 4.63 -10.46
CA ILE A 145 -2.17 5.69 -11.46
C ILE A 145 -2.78 5.42 -12.84
N GLY A 146 -3.19 4.18 -13.11
CA GLY A 146 -3.59 3.72 -14.43
C GLY A 146 -4.73 4.51 -15.05
N LYS A 147 -5.74 4.81 -14.24
CA LYS A 147 -6.90 5.58 -14.68
C LYS A 147 -6.53 7.04 -14.97
N HIS A 148 -5.63 7.63 -14.16
CA HIS A 148 -5.12 8.97 -14.42
C HIS A 148 -4.37 9.04 -15.76
N ILE A 149 -3.52 8.05 -16.05
CA ILE A 149 -2.83 7.96 -17.35
C ILE A 149 -3.83 7.73 -18.48
N GLY A 150 -4.81 6.86 -18.29
CA GLY A 150 -5.88 6.64 -19.28
C GLY A 150 -6.63 7.93 -19.63
N ASN A 151 -6.99 8.74 -18.62
CA ASN A 151 -7.63 10.03 -18.82
C ASN A 151 -6.72 11.00 -19.60
N VAL A 152 -5.44 11.12 -19.18
CA VAL A 152 -4.47 11.97 -19.88
C VAL A 152 -4.32 11.56 -21.35
N LEU A 153 -4.18 10.27 -21.64
CA LEU A 153 -4.06 9.79 -23.04
C LEU A 153 -5.33 10.04 -23.85
N THR A 154 -6.50 10.05 -23.20
CA THR A 154 -7.78 10.32 -23.88
C THR A 154 -7.94 11.80 -24.23
N GLU A 155 -7.55 12.69 -23.31
CA GLU A 155 -7.75 14.13 -23.44
C GLU A 155 -6.62 14.83 -24.21
N LEU A 156 -5.40 14.30 -24.11
CA LEU A 156 -4.18 14.94 -24.62
C LEU A 156 -4.26 15.38 -26.10
N PRO A 157 -4.76 14.56 -27.05
CA PRO A 157 -4.83 14.98 -28.46
C PRO A 157 -5.63 16.27 -28.69
N ALA A 158 -6.70 16.49 -27.90
CA ALA A 158 -7.55 17.69 -28.02
C ALA A 158 -6.84 18.98 -27.56
N HIS A 159 -5.71 18.86 -26.87
CA HIS A 159 -4.90 19.98 -26.37
C HIS A 159 -3.66 20.25 -27.23
N LEU A 160 -3.50 19.56 -28.35
CA LEU A 160 -2.35 19.66 -29.23
C LEU A 160 -2.72 20.32 -30.57
N PRO A 161 -1.75 20.95 -31.26
CA PRO A 161 -1.88 21.32 -32.67
C PRO A 161 -2.21 20.09 -33.53
N ALA A 162 -2.94 20.26 -34.63
CA ALA A 162 -3.47 19.15 -35.44
C ALA A 162 -2.43 18.11 -35.86
N GLU A 163 -1.24 18.54 -36.29
CA GLU A 163 -0.15 17.63 -36.69
C GLU A 163 0.39 16.82 -35.48
N GLU A 164 0.60 17.47 -34.32
CA GLU A 164 1.03 16.80 -33.10
C GLU A 164 -0.05 15.84 -32.57
N ALA A 165 -1.32 16.25 -32.64
CA ALA A 165 -2.45 15.44 -32.23
C ALA A 165 -2.53 14.13 -33.02
N LYS A 166 -2.39 14.21 -34.35
CA LYS A 166 -2.39 13.04 -35.24
C LYS A 166 -1.26 12.06 -34.89
N ASP A 167 -0.06 12.58 -34.66
CA ASP A 167 1.10 11.79 -34.26
C ASP A 167 0.90 11.10 -32.90
N VAL A 168 0.32 11.80 -31.93
CA VAL A 168 0.02 11.27 -30.59
C VAL A 168 -1.08 10.21 -30.65
N GLU A 169 -2.15 10.44 -31.41
CA GLU A 169 -3.23 9.47 -31.62
C GLU A 169 -2.72 8.17 -32.25
N GLU A 170 -1.82 8.27 -33.23
CA GLU A 170 -1.20 7.11 -33.85
C GLU A 170 -0.37 6.31 -32.83
N VAL A 171 0.45 6.97 -32.00
CA VAL A 171 1.20 6.31 -30.94
C VAL A 171 0.28 5.61 -29.93
N ILE A 172 -0.81 6.26 -29.51
CA ILE A 172 -1.79 5.70 -28.59
C ILE A 172 -2.44 4.46 -29.21
N LYS A 173 -2.87 4.56 -30.48
CA LYS A 173 -3.49 3.47 -31.22
C LYS A 173 -2.55 2.28 -31.33
N LEU A 174 -1.33 2.46 -31.84
CA LEU A 174 -0.33 1.40 -31.99
C LEU A 174 0.06 0.76 -30.65
N SER A 175 0.01 1.53 -29.55
CA SER A 175 0.33 1.01 -28.22
C SER A 175 -0.76 0.09 -27.65
N MET A 176 -2.01 0.21 -28.13
CA MET A 176 -3.19 -0.42 -27.55
C MET A 176 -4.02 -1.24 -28.54
N GLU A 177 -3.62 -1.33 -29.80
CA GLU A 177 -4.38 -2.02 -30.85
C GLU A 177 -4.54 -3.54 -30.59
N GLY A 178 -5.60 -4.11 -31.16
CA GLY A 178 -5.86 -5.55 -31.12
C GLY A 178 -6.32 -6.10 -29.76
N LYS A 179 -6.82 -5.25 -28.86
CA LYS A 179 -7.26 -5.65 -27.51
C LYS A 179 -8.69 -5.23 -27.21
N ASP A 180 -9.53 -6.21 -26.91
CA ASP A 180 -10.92 -5.97 -26.47
C ASP A 180 -10.98 -5.31 -25.09
N THR A 181 -10.00 -5.59 -24.23
CA THR A 181 -9.87 -5.00 -22.89
C THR A 181 -8.50 -4.38 -22.71
N LYS A 182 -8.46 -3.05 -22.61
CA LYS A 182 -7.26 -2.28 -22.30
C LYS A 182 -6.92 -2.42 -20.83
N ARG A 183 -5.71 -2.89 -20.53
CA ARG A 183 -5.19 -3.03 -19.17
C ARG A 183 -4.28 -1.86 -18.84
N THR A 184 -4.02 -1.68 -17.55
CA THR A 184 -3.18 -0.58 -17.08
C THR A 184 -1.75 -0.59 -17.65
N PHE A 185 -1.24 -1.77 -17.95
CA PHE A 185 0.03 -1.94 -18.64
C PHE A 185 0.03 -1.28 -20.04
N ASP A 186 -1.09 -1.30 -20.75
CA ASP A 186 -1.21 -0.71 -22.09
C ASP A 186 -1.13 0.82 -22.03
N TYR A 187 -1.84 1.42 -21.06
CA TYR A 187 -1.72 2.86 -20.77
C TYR A 187 -0.30 3.25 -20.38
N ARG A 188 0.36 2.46 -19.52
CA ARG A 188 1.77 2.67 -19.15
C ARG A 188 2.69 2.64 -20.37
N ARG A 189 2.52 1.65 -21.25
CA ARG A 189 3.34 1.53 -22.47
C ARG A 189 3.21 2.77 -23.34
N ALA A 190 1.97 3.21 -23.59
CA ALA A 190 1.70 4.38 -24.41
C ALA A 190 2.36 5.65 -23.87
N ILE A 191 2.24 5.92 -22.55
CA ILE A 191 2.84 7.13 -21.96
C ILE A 191 4.37 7.09 -21.95
N VAL A 192 4.99 5.92 -21.77
CA VAL A 192 6.45 5.77 -21.85
C VAL A 192 6.94 6.07 -23.27
N ILE A 193 6.25 5.55 -24.29
CA ILE A 193 6.62 5.82 -25.69
C ILE A 193 6.48 7.32 -25.99
N LEU A 194 5.38 7.95 -25.57
CA LEU A 194 5.20 9.40 -25.77
C LEU A 194 6.29 10.22 -25.06
N ALA A 195 6.65 9.87 -23.83
CA ALA A 195 7.70 10.56 -23.08
C ALA A 195 9.09 10.41 -23.72
N GLN A 196 9.37 9.29 -24.41
CA GLN A 196 10.62 9.05 -25.13
C GLN A 196 10.73 9.82 -26.46
N HIS A 197 9.63 10.38 -26.97
CA HIS A 197 9.61 11.14 -28.22
C HIS A 197 9.22 12.61 -28.01
N PRO A 198 9.97 13.36 -27.18
CA PRO A 198 9.63 14.74 -26.81
C PRO A 198 9.59 15.69 -28.01
N ALA A 199 10.31 15.39 -29.10
CA ALA A 199 10.32 16.19 -30.31
C ALA A 199 8.95 16.26 -31.01
N LYS A 200 8.04 15.31 -30.74
CA LYS A 200 6.68 15.28 -31.31
C LYS A 200 5.69 16.16 -30.54
N ILE A 201 6.08 16.70 -29.38
CA ILE A 201 5.21 17.49 -28.52
C ILE A 201 5.92 18.81 -28.23
N SER A 202 5.47 19.91 -28.84
CA SER A 202 6.13 21.21 -28.72
C SER A 202 5.96 21.85 -27.34
N SER A 203 4.86 21.54 -26.66
CA SER A 203 4.54 22.08 -25.33
C SER A 203 5.44 21.49 -24.23
N HIS A 204 6.26 22.36 -23.61
CA HIS A 204 7.08 21.99 -22.46
C HIS A 204 6.26 21.44 -21.29
N ARG A 205 5.10 22.06 -20.99
CA ARG A 205 4.23 21.63 -19.89
C ARG A 205 3.71 20.20 -20.10
N ILE A 206 3.35 19.85 -21.33
CA ILE A 206 2.89 18.50 -21.66
C ILE A 206 4.05 17.50 -21.56
N ARG A 207 5.23 17.83 -22.11
CA ARG A 207 6.42 16.96 -21.94
C ARG A 207 6.77 16.71 -20.48
N GLN A 208 6.68 17.75 -19.65
CA GLN A 208 6.90 17.65 -18.21
C GLN A 208 5.84 16.75 -17.55
N LEU A 209 4.56 16.91 -17.89
CA LEU A 209 3.50 16.03 -17.39
C LEU A 209 3.76 14.55 -17.72
N LEU A 210 4.08 14.24 -18.98
CA LEU A 210 4.36 12.86 -19.43
C LEU A 210 5.58 12.27 -18.71
N THR A 211 6.66 13.05 -18.62
CA THR A 211 7.88 12.64 -17.91
C THR A 211 7.63 12.41 -16.43
N SER A 212 6.88 13.31 -15.78
CA SER A 212 6.49 13.16 -14.37
C SER A 212 5.64 11.90 -14.14
N LEU A 213 4.69 11.60 -15.02
CA LEU A 213 3.87 10.38 -14.90
C LEU A 213 4.71 9.10 -15.07
N VAL A 214 5.68 9.10 -16.00
CA VAL A 214 6.64 7.99 -16.14
C VAL A 214 7.51 7.86 -14.89
N GLU A 215 7.95 8.97 -14.32
CA GLU A 215 8.79 8.98 -13.12
C GLU A 215 8.03 8.52 -11.87
N ILE A 216 6.79 8.96 -11.68
CA ILE A 216 5.93 8.48 -10.59
C ILE A 216 5.75 6.95 -10.71
N GLN A 217 5.55 6.43 -11.92
CA GLN A 217 5.47 4.99 -12.14
C GLN A 217 6.79 4.29 -11.81
N ARG A 218 7.93 4.84 -12.23
CA ARG A 218 9.25 4.30 -11.90
C ARG A 218 9.43 4.21 -10.39
N LEU A 219 9.20 5.31 -9.67
CA LEU A 219 9.26 5.38 -8.23
C LEU A 219 8.30 4.38 -7.57
N ALA A 220 7.07 4.26 -8.06
CA ALA A 220 6.11 3.30 -7.49
C ALA A 220 6.60 1.83 -7.55
N TYR A 221 7.45 1.49 -8.52
CA TYR A 221 8.08 0.18 -8.68
C TYR A 221 9.48 0.04 -8.05
N SER A 222 10.05 1.14 -7.59
CA SER A 222 11.38 1.21 -7.00
C SER A 222 11.44 0.59 -5.59
N SER A 223 12.63 0.50 -5.01
CA SER A 223 12.79 0.07 -3.60
C SER A 223 12.29 1.14 -2.62
N GLU A 224 12.07 0.78 -1.34
CA GLU A 224 11.68 1.75 -0.28
C GLU A 224 12.62 2.97 -0.25
N ASN A 225 13.94 2.72 -0.28
CA ASN A 225 14.96 3.77 -0.20
C ASN A 225 14.88 4.78 -1.36
N GLU A 226 14.45 4.33 -2.54
CA GLU A 226 14.25 5.18 -3.70
C GLU A 226 12.88 5.89 -3.69
N ARG A 227 11.84 5.26 -3.12
CA ARG A 227 10.50 5.84 -2.99
C ARG A 227 10.43 6.97 -1.96
N THR A 228 11.07 6.75 -0.83
CA THR A 228 11.08 7.66 0.32
C THR A 228 12.51 7.77 0.83
N PRO A 229 13.38 8.51 0.13
CA PRO A 229 14.71 8.82 0.66
C PRO A 229 14.51 9.58 1.97
N LYS A 230 14.94 8.96 3.07
CA LYS A 230 14.91 9.56 4.40
C LYS A 230 16.06 10.56 4.56
#